data_AF-A0A5M9MGQ4-F1
#
_entry.id   AF-A0A5M9MGQ4-F1
#
_cell.length_a   1.000
_cell.length_b   1.000
_cell.length_c   1.000
_cell.angle_alpha   90.00
_cell.angle_beta   90.00
_cell.angle_gamma   90.00
#
_symmetry.space_group_name_H-M   'P 1'
#
loop_
_entity.id
_entity.type
_entity.pdbx_description
1 polymer ?
#
loop_
_entity_poly.entity_id
_entity_poly.type
_entity_poly.pdbx_seq_one_letter_code
_entity_poly.pdbx_strand_id
1 'polypeptide(L)'
;MKVVHLKLGGKRCAIIFDDADLESVVSAYPEAVAEKFLALFKGNFSTAAVLENPPEPSTSNGPRVDGVQYERVKHYLSVGKNDGTLTMGGDEVFGPEVVVNIKLETEVLEKANCTEIGLRAFVFT
;
A
#
# COMPACT_ATOMS: atom_id res chain seq x y z
N MET A 1 -24.84 29.70 12.71
CA MET A 1 -24.45 28.29 12.49
C MET A 1 -22.93 28.23 12.29
N LYS A 2 -22.23 27.20 12.77
CA LYS A 2 -20.77 27.04 12.54
C LYS A 2 -20.52 26.17 11.30
N VAL A 3 -19.52 26.53 10.50
CA VAL A 3 -19.03 25.74 9.37
C VAL A 3 -17.87 24.86 9.84
N VAL A 4 -17.77 23.64 9.32
CA VAL A 4 -16.71 22.67 9.64
C VAL A 4 -16.21 22.04 8.34
N HIS A 5 -14.89 21.86 8.24
CA HIS A 5 -14.24 21.12 7.15
C HIS A 5 -13.54 19.89 7.73
N LEU A 6 -13.70 18.73 7.09
CA LEU A 6 -13.13 17.46 7.54
C LEU A 6 -12.21 16.87 6.47
N LYS A 7 -11.11 16.26 6.91
CA LYS A 7 -10.32 15.31 6.12
C LYS A 7 -10.32 13.99 6.90
N LEU A 8 -10.88 12.95 6.30
CA LEU A 8 -11.04 11.63 6.89
C LEU A 8 -10.11 10.62 6.19
N GLY A 9 -10.12 9.37 6.67
CA GLY A 9 -9.43 8.27 5.99
C GLY A 9 -10.06 7.92 4.63
N GLY A 10 -9.33 7.18 3.82
CA GLY A 10 -9.81 6.67 2.54
C GLY A 10 -8.97 5.48 2.08
N LYS A 11 -9.56 4.58 1.28
CA LYS A 11 -8.85 3.44 0.71
C LYS A 11 -8.38 3.81 -0.69
N ARG A 12 -7.15 4.33 -0.80
CA ARG A 12 -6.56 4.77 -2.07
C ARG A 12 -6.37 3.58 -3.01
N CYS A 13 -6.70 3.76 -4.28
CA CYS A 13 -6.46 2.80 -5.34
C CYS A 13 -5.45 3.39 -6.35
N ALA A 14 -4.54 2.55 -6.84
CA ALA A 14 -3.67 2.83 -7.97
C ALA A 14 -4.06 1.87 -9.10
N ILE A 15 -4.43 2.41 -10.26
CA ILE A 15 -4.75 1.68 -11.47
C ILE A 15 -3.58 1.84 -12.43
N ILE A 16 -3.06 0.72 -12.94
CA ILE A 16 -1.85 0.70 -13.78
C ILE A 16 -2.20 -0.14 -15.01
N PHE A 17 -2.14 0.50 -16.17
CA PHE A 17 -2.32 -0.13 -17.47
C PHE A 17 -1.00 -0.78 -17.94
N ASP A 18 -1.05 -1.58 -19.00
CA ASP A 18 0.08 -2.35 -19.50
C ASP A 18 1.09 -1.53 -20.31
N ASP A 19 0.69 -0.34 -20.78
CA ASP A 19 1.54 0.66 -21.43
C ASP A 19 2.32 1.57 -20.46
N ALA A 20 1.96 1.58 -19.18
CA ALA A 20 2.55 2.43 -18.17
C ALA A 20 4.07 2.21 -17.97
N ASP A 21 4.81 3.31 -17.82
CA ASP A 21 6.23 3.29 -17.42
C ASP A 21 6.40 2.75 -15.98
N LEU A 22 6.62 1.44 -15.88
CA LEU A 22 6.76 0.73 -14.61
C LEU A 22 7.91 1.26 -13.73
N GLU A 23 8.98 1.86 -14.28
CA GLU A 23 10.08 2.38 -13.45
C GLU A 23 9.66 3.68 -12.76
N SER A 24 9.03 4.59 -13.51
CA SER A 24 8.41 5.81 -12.96
C SER A 24 7.30 5.48 -11.95
N VAL A 25 6.44 4.51 -12.28
CA VAL A 25 5.35 4.07 -11.39
C VAL A 25 5.89 3.49 -10.08
N VAL A 26 6.89 2.59 -10.12
CA VAL A 26 7.51 2.02 -8.91
C VAL A 26 8.24 3.09 -8.09
N SER A 27 8.87 4.08 -8.73
CA SER A 27 9.57 5.16 -8.04
C SER A 27 8.61 6.11 -7.31
N ALA A 28 7.49 6.46 -7.95
CA ALA A 28 6.48 7.35 -7.36
C ALA A 28 5.53 6.62 -6.39
N TYR A 29 5.31 5.31 -6.60
CA TYR A 29 4.44 4.44 -5.84
C TYR A 29 5.09 3.06 -5.71
N PRO A 30 5.88 2.82 -4.65
CA PRO A 30 6.40 1.50 -4.36
C PRO A 30 5.30 0.44 -4.42
N GLU A 31 4.10 0.74 -3.89
CA GLU A 31 2.93 -0.12 -3.73
C GLU A 31 2.08 -0.55 -4.98
N ALA A 32 2.64 -0.62 -6.19
CA ALA A 32 1.96 -0.90 -7.48
C ALA A 32 1.56 -2.41 -7.80
N VAL A 33 1.51 -2.89 -9.07
CA VAL A 33 0.79 -4.14 -9.49
C VAL A 33 1.49 -5.07 -10.54
N ALA A 34 1.37 -6.42 -10.37
CA ALA A 34 1.65 -7.59 -11.29
C ALA A 34 3.07 -8.22 -11.34
N GLU A 35 3.23 -9.51 -11.70
CA GLU A 35 4.46 -10.35 -11.46
C GLU A 35 5.82 -9.68 -11.67
N LYS A 36 6.08 -9.06 -12.83
CA LYS A 36 7.34 -8.34 -13.11
C LYS A 36 7.53 -7.18 -12.13
N PHE A 37 6.46 -6.43 -11.89
CA PHE A 37 6.39 -5.45 -10.83
C PHE A 37 6.50 -6.08 -9.43
N LEU A 38 5.91 -7.25 -9.12
CA LEU A 38 6.03 -7.88 -7.80
C LEU A 38 7.48 -8.27 -7.52
N ALA A 39 8.24 -8.67 -8.53
CA ALA A 39 9.68 -8.84 -8.44
C ALA A 39 10.42 -7.51 -8.22
N LEU A 40 10.14 -6.47 -9.03
CA LEU A 40 10.72 -5.13 -8.88
C LEU A 40 10.38 -4.48 -7.53
N PHE A 41 9.15 -4.63 -7.04
CA PHE A 41 8.66 -4.14 -5.76
C PHE A 41 9.31 -4.86 -4.61
N LYS A 42 9.37 -6.20 -4.63
CA LYS A 42 10.11 -6.92 -3.58
C LYS A 42 11.58 -6.50 -3.56
N GLY A 43 12.21 -6.34 -4.73
CA GLY A 43 13.60 -5.85 -4.83
C GLY A 43 13.78 -4.42 -4.30
N ASN A 44 12.97 -3.48 -4.77
CA ASN A 44 13.07 -2.06 -4.44
C ASN A 44 12.59 -1.77 -3.01
N PHE A 45 11.54 -2.45 -2.53
CA PHE A 45 11.06 -2.31 -1.16
C PHE A 45 12.06 -2.93 -0.17
N SER A 46 12.63 -4.11 -0.46
CA SER A 46 13.65 -4.72 0.42
C SER A 46 14.95 -3.91 0.49
N THR A 47 15.23 -3.06 -0.50
CA THR A 47 16.41 -2.16 -0.50
C THR A 47 16.09 -0.76 0.01
N ALA A 48 14.87 -0.26 -0.16
CA ALA A 48 14.45 1.06 0.29
C ALA A 48 13.84 1.08 1.71
N ALA A 49 13.31 -0.04 2.23
CA ALA A 49 12.69 -0.12 3.55
C ALA A 49 13.75 -0.38 4.64
N VAL A 50 14.30 0.69 5.20
CA VAL A 50 15.20 0.66 6.35
C VAL A 50 14.35 0.89 7.61
N LEU A 51 14.24 -0.17 8.41
CA LEU A 51 13.37 -0.28 9.59
C LEU A 51 14.18 0.03 10.87
N GLU A 52 14.47 1.31 11.10
CA GLU A 52 15.39 1.78 12.14
C GLU A 52 14.74 2.83 13.08
N ASN A 53 15.56 3.40 13.97
CA ASN A 53 15.15 4.42 14.93
C ASN A 53 14.90 5.76 14.19
N PRO A 54 13.70 6.39 14.27
CA PRO A 54 13.34 7.55 13.45
C PRO A 54 14.31 8.75 13.37
N PRO A 55 15.18 9.05 14.36
CA PRO A 55 16.20 10.09 14.23
C PRO A 55 17.37 9.75 13.28
N GLU A 56 17.59 8.47 12.95
CA GLU A 56 18.69 8.05 12.06
C GLU A 56 18.38 8.43 10.61
N PRO A 57 19.25 9.17 9.90
CA PRO A 57 18.99 9.61 8.52
C PRO A 57 18.83 8.48 7.49
N SER A 58 19.26 7.26 7.83
CA SER A 58 19.04 6.03 7.08
C SER A 58 17.58 5.53 7.15
N THR A 59 16.84 5.88 8.20
CA THR A 59 15.49 5.36 8.44
C THR A 59 14.50 5.88 7.40
N SER A 60 13.97 4.99 6.57
CA SER A 60 12.85 5.30 5.69
C SER A 60 11.49 4.96 6.30
N ASN A 61 11.45 4.04 7.27
CA ASN A 61 10.22 3.49 7.83
C ASN A 61 10.34 3.29 9.36
N GLY A 62 9.71 4.18 10.11
CA GLY A 62 9.68 4.12 11.58
C GLY A 62 8.70 3.10 12.17
N PRO A 63 8.64 2.98 13.51
CA PRO A 63 7.76 2.06 14.22
C PRO A 63 6.29 2.50 14.16
N ARG A 64 5.38 1.58 14.53
CA ARG A 64 4.00 1.96 14.86
C ARG A 64 3.97 2.85 16.12
N VAL A 65 3.04 3.81 16.10
CA VAL A 65 2.91 4.86 17.14
C VAL A 65 2.59 4.30 18.53
N ASP A 66 1.84 3.20 18.60
CA ASP A 66 1.47 2.54 19.84
C ASP A 66 1.12 1.05 19.61
N GLY A 67 0.94 0.31 20.70
CA GLY A 67 0.57 -1.11 20.68
C GLY A 67 -0.85 -1.38 20.14
N VAL A 68 -1.78 -0.42 20.22
CA VAL A 68 -3.14 -0.59 19.70
C VAL A 68 -3.15 -0.58 18.18
N GLN A 69 -2.36 0.30 17.56
CA GLN A 69 -2.13 0.31 16.12
C GLN A 69 -1.38 -0.94 15.66
N TYR A 70 -0.39 -1.41 16.43
CA TYR A 70 0.32 -2.66 16.14
C TYR A 70 -0.60 -3.88 16.12
N GLU A 71 -1.43 -4.08 17.17
CA GLU A 71 -2.37 -5.20 17.21
C GLU A 71 -3.47 -5.09 16.14
N ARG A 72 -3.88 -3.86 15.77
CA ARG A 72 -4.83 -3.65 14.67
C ARG A 72 -4.26 -4.03 13.30
N VAL A 73 -3.00 -3.69 13.04
CA VAL A 73 -2.21 -4.10 11.87
C VAL A 73 -2.11 -5.64 11.85
N LYS A 74 -1.62 -6.26 12.93
CA LYS A 74 -1.58 -7.72 13.09
C LYS A 74 -2.92 -8.42 12.84
N HIS A 75 -4.02 -7.85 13.32
CA HIS A 75 -5.35 -8.39 13.08
C HIS A 75 -5.70 -8.39 11.58
N TYR A 76 -5.46 -7.29 10.85
CA TYR A 76 -5.69 -7.25 9.41
C TYR A 76 -4.77 -8.21 8.63
N LEU A 77 -3.50 -8.39 9.04
CA LEU A 77 -2.64 -9.45 8.48
C LEU A 77 -3.23 -10.85 8.70
N SER A 78 -3.79 -11.13 9.89
CA SER A 78 -4.40 -12.42 10.18
C SER A 78 -5.66 -12.69 9.34
N VAL A 79 -6.47 -11.66 9.08
CA VAL A 79 -7.64 -11.75 8.18
C VAL A 79 -7.18 -11.92 6.73
N GLY A 80 -6.20 -11.13 6.29
CA GLY A 80 -5.66 -11.18 4.92
C GLY A 80 -4.99 -12.51 4.58
N LYS A 81 -4.41 -13.21 5.56
CA LYS A 81 -3.85 -14.58 5.40
C LYS A 81 -4.92 -15.66 5.15
N ASN A 82 -6.20 -15.40 5.46
CA ASN A 82 -7.29 -16.34 5.17
C ASN A 82 -7.79 -16.21 3.72
N ASP A 83 -7.84 -14.98 3.20
CA ASP A 83 -8.43 -14.64 1.90
C ASP A 83 -7.37 -14.34 0.81
N GLY A 84 -6.07 -14.52 1.11
CA GLY A 84 -4.98 -14.18 0.19
C GLY A 84 -3.60 -14.66 0.64
N THR A 85 -2.61 -14.47 -0.22
CA THR A 85 -1.23 -14.93 0.00
C THR A 85 -0.36 -13.79 0.54
N LEU A 86 0.21 -13.98 1.73
CA LEU A 86 1.29 -13.12 2.21
C LEU A 86 2.56 -13.37 1.38
N THR A 87 3.06 -12.35 0.69
CA THR A 87 4.16 -12.51 -0.29
C THR A 87 5.52 -11.98 0.19
N MET A 88 5.56 -11.21 1.28
CA MET A 88 6.73 -10.58 1.90
C MET A 88 6.34 -10.01 3.29
N GLY A 89 7.27 -9.93 4.24
CA GLY A 89 7.04 -9.35 5.58
C GLY A 89 6.06 -10.16 6.44
N GLY A 90 5.33 -9.48 7.33
CA GLY A 90 4.13 -10.04 7.99
C GLY A 90 4.23 -10.36 9.49
N ASP A 91 5.41 -10.20 10.11
CA ASP A 91 5.63 -10.33 11.57
C ASP A 91 6.31 -9.10 12.21
N GLU A 92 6.65 -8.07 11.41
CA GLU A 92 7.42 -6.90 11.85
C GLU A 92 6.58 -5.81 12.53
N VAL A 93 7.21 -5.08 13.46
CA VAL A 93 6.65 -3.91 14.17
C VAL A 93 6.76 -2.63 13.35
N PHE A 94 7.49 -2.67 12.23
CA PHE A 94 7.88 -1.54 11.40
C PHE A 94 7.44 -1.79 9.95
N GLY A 95 7.18 -0.72 9.19
CA GLY A 95 6.89 -0.79 7.76
C GLY A 95 5.39 -0.92 7.37
N PRO A 96 4.98 -0.37 6.20
CA PRO A 96 3.59 -0.31 5.73
C PRO A 96 3.01 -1.65 5.29
N GLU A 97 1.69 -1.76 5.34
CA GLU A 97 0.94 -2.85 4.72
C GLU A 97 0.49 -2.45 3.31
N VAL A 98 0.69 -3.33 2.33
CA VAL A 98 0.25 -3.13 0.94
C VAL A 98 -0.53 -4.35 0.48
N VAL A 99 -1.72 -4.13 -0.08
CA VAL A 99 -2.58 -5.18 -0.64
C VAL A 99 -2.65 -5.00 -2.15
N VAL A 100 -1.92 -5.84 -2.89
CA VAL A 100 -1.90 -5.84 -4.35
C VAL A 100 -3.00 -6.76 -4.89
N ASN A 101 -3.84 -6.25 -5.79
CA ASN A 101 -4.86 -7.03 -6.50
C ASN A 101 -4.66 -6.88 -8.01
N ILE A 102 -4.47 -7.99 -8.72
CA ILE A 102 -4.43 -8.02 -10.19
C ILE A 102 -5.85 -8.30 -10.70
N LYS A 103 -6.33 -7.50 -11.66
CA LYS A 103 -7.65 -7.61 -12.30
C LYS A 103 -7.57 -7.22 -13.77
N LEU A 104 -8.58 -7.61 -14.55
CA LEU A 104 -8.76 -7.13 -15.92
C LEU A 104 -9.17 -5.65 -15.92
N GLU A 105 -8.77 -4.93 -16.96
CA GLU A 105 -9.08 -3.51 -17.17
C GLU A 105 -10.56 -3.18 -16.98
N THR A 106 -11.44 -3.97 -17.62
CA THR A 106 -12.89 -3.79 -17.55
C THR A 106 -13.47 -3.93 -16.14
N GLU A 107 -12.80 -4.66 -15.23
CA GLU A 107 -13.21 -4.80 -13.83
C GLU A 107 -12.57 -3.75 -12.90
N VAL A 108 -11.50 -3.07 -13.34
CA VAL A 108 -10.65 -2.28 -12.44
C VAL A 108 -11.35 -1.02 -11.97
N LEU A 109 -12.10 -0.35 -12.85
CA LEU A 109 -12.87 0.85 -12.53
C LEU A 109 -14.04 0.54 -11.59
N GLU A 110 -14.75 -0.56 -11.81
CA GLU A 110 -15.84 -0.99 -10.93
C GLU A 110 -15.30 -1.30 -9.53
N LYS A 111 -14.17 -2.02 -9.43
CA LYS A 111 -13.54 -2.38 -8.15
C LYS A 111 -12.90 -1.20 -7.44
N ALA A 112 -12.31 -0.24 -8.16
CA ALA A 112 -11.79 0.99 -7.59
C ALA A 112 -12.89 1.88 -7.00
N ASN A 113 -14.08 1.89 -7.62
CA ASN A 113 -15.26 2.63 -7.15
C ASN A 113 -16.13 1.85 -6.15
N CYS A 114 -15.92 0.54 -5.98
CA CYS A 114 -16.63 -0.30 -5.01
C CYS A 114 -16.09 -0.10 -3.58
N THR A 115 -16.16 1.15 -3.10
CA THR A 115 -15.79 1.52 -1.72
C THR A 115 -16.60 2.72 -1.24
N GLU A 116 -17.01 2.69 0.02
CA GLU A 116 -17.74 3.79 0.67
C GLU A 116 -16.85 5.01 0.99
N ILE A 117 -15.52 4.92 0.77
CA ILE A 117 -14.53 5.90 1.21
C ILE A 117 -13.53 6.31 0.11
N GLY A 118 -13.81 7.42 -0.57
CA GLY A 118 -12.93 8.00 -1.60
C GLY A 118 -12.14 9.23 -1.12
N LEU A 119 -10.81 9.13 -1.06
CA LEU A 119 -9.92 10.27 -0.78
C LEU A 119 -9.10 10.70 -2.01
N ARG A 120 -8.53 9.72 -2.72
CA ARG A 120 -7.77 9.90 -3.97
C ARG A 120 -7.63 8.55 -4.68
N ALA A 121 -7.65 8.57 -6.01
CA ALA A 121 -7.18 7.48 -6.86
C ALA A 121 -6.00 7.97 -7.72
N PHE A 122 -5.19 7.04 -8.21
CA PHE A 122 -4.12 7.29 -9.16
C PHE A 122 -4.29 6.38 -10.39
N VAL A 123 -3.90 6.88 -11.56
CA VAL A 123 -3.99 6.17 -12.84
C VAL A 123 -2.67 6.36 -13.57
N PHE A 124 -2.11 5.27 -14.09
CA PHE A 124 -0.85 5.22 -14.84
C PHE A 124 -1.04 4.43 -16.13
N THR A 125 -0.61 5.03 -17.23
CA THR A 125 -0.68 4.62 -18.64
C THR A 125 0.44 5.36 -19.35
#